data_AF-A0A1G2YZE9-F1
#
_entry.id   AF-A0A1G2YZE9-F1
#
_cell.length_a   1.000
_cell.length_b   1.000
_cell.length_c   1.000
_cell.angle_alpha   90.00
_cell.angle_beta   90.00
_cell.angle_gamma   90.00
#
_symmetry.space_group_name_H-M   'P 1'
#
loop_
_entity.id
_entity.type
_entity.pdbx_description
1 polymer ?
#
loop_
_entity_poly.entity_id
_entity_poly.type
_entity_poly.pdbx_seq_one_letter_code
_entity_poly.pdbx_strand_id
1 'polypeptide(L)'
;MIEFGGTLLASFTTPMHIGTDPASTLWLLPLVASIAVVYKATKVYRIQAYPFLRESAVLFGSILVFIVAAALILYGVAWVVTEQLPNLVSTSAF
;
A
#
# COMPACT_ATOMS: atom_id res chain seq x y z
N MET A 1 -18.96 18.98 -26.49
CA MET A 1 -18.94 19.44 -25.09
C MET A 1 -19.70 18.52 -24.13
N ILE A 2 -20.86 17.94 -24.51
CA ILE A 2 -21.65 17.05 -23.62
C ILE A 2 -20.92 15.73 -23.31
N GLU A 3 -20.22 15.13 -24.28
CA GLU A 3 -19.48 13.88 -24.05
C GLU A 3 -18.33 14.02 -23.04
N PHE A 4 -17.58 15.12 -23.08
CA PHE A 4 -16.49 15.35 -22.13
C PHE A 4 -16.99 15.40 -20.68
N GLY A 5 -18.12 16.08 -20.43
CA GLY A 5 -18.73 16.11 -19.11
C GLY A 5 -19.19 14.73 -18.65
N GLY A 6 -19.79 13.94 -19.55
CA GLY A 6 -20.20 12.56 -19.29
C GLY A 6 -19.02 11.64 -18.95
N THR A 7 -17.93 11.70 -19.74
CA THR A 7 -16.71 10.91 -19.48
C THR A 7 -16.04 11.31 -18.18
N LEU A 8 -16.02 12.60 -17.85
CA LEU A 8 -15.40 13.11 -16.63
C LEU A 8 -16.21 12.69 -15.40
N LEU A 9 -17.54 12.79 -15.43
CA LEU A 9 -18.43 12.27 -14.38
C LEU A 9 -18.33 10.74 -14.25
N ALA A 10 -18.20 10.02 -15.37
CA ALA A 10 -18.00 8.58 -15.36
C ALA A 10 -16.68 8.20 -14.66
N SER A 11 -15.59 8.94 -14.87
CA SER A 11 -14.30 8.68 -14.22
C SER A 11 -14.34 8.76 -12.69
N PHE A 12 -15.30 9.47 -12.10
CA PHE A 12 -15.49 9.55 -10.65
C PHE A 12 -16.57 8.61 -10.11
N THR A 13 -17.42 8.07 -10.98
CA THR A 13 -18.56 7.21 -10.58
C THR A 13 -18.33 5.73 -10.91
N THR A 14 -17.45 5.41 -11.85
CA THR A 14 -17.03 4.04 -12.11
C THR A 14 -15.97 3.61 -11.08
N PRO A 15 -16.12 2.43 -10.45
CA PRO A 15 -15.13 1.91 -9.53
C PRO A 15 -13.75 1.83 -10.21
N MET A 16 -12.74 2.46 -9.62
CA MET A 16 -11.38 2.36 -10.10
C MET A 16 -10.87 0.94 -9.83
N HIS A 17 -10.53 0.21 -10.89
CA HIS A 17 -9.95 -1.11 -10.76
C HIS A 17 -8.47 -0.99 -10.39
N ILE A 18 -8.17 -1.23 -9.10
CA ILE A 18 -6.80 -1.24 -8.60
C ILE A 18 -6.33 -2.69 -8.65
N GLY A 19 -5.41 -2.97 -9.58
CA GLY A 19 -4.79 -4.28 -9.68
C GLY A 19 -4.08 -4.65 -8.37
N THR A 20 -4.22 -5.90 -7.94
CA THR A 20 -3.46 -6.48 -6.82
C THR A 20 -2.20 -7.20 -7.31
N ASP A 21 -1.79 -6.93 -8.55
CA ASP A 21 -0.58 -7.50 -9.11
C ASP A 21 0.68 -6.88 -8.46
N PRO A 22 1.81 -7.61 -8.47
CA PRO A 22 3.04 -7.12 -7.86
C PRO A 22 3.52 -5.78 -8.45
N ALA A 23 3.23 -5.51 -9.74
CA ALA A 23 3.62 -4.27 -10.41
C ALA A 23 2.75 -3.08 -9.97
N SER A 24 1.45 -3.28 -9.77
CA SER A 24 0.55 -2.29 -9.15
C SER A 24 0.96 -1.99 -7.71
N THR A 25 1.51 -2.97 -6.98
CA THR A 25 1.99 -2.75 -5.61
C THR A 25 3.25 -1.86 -5.55
N LEU A 26 4.08 -1.87 -6.61
CA LEU A 26 5.24 -0.98 -6.72
C LEU A 26 4.86 0.51 -6.77
N TRP A 27 3.63 0.85 -7.17
CA TRP A 27 3.12 2.23 -7.12
C TRP A 27 2.98 2.79 -5.69
N LEU A 28 3.02 1.94 -4.67
CA LEU A 28 3.11 2.40 -3.28
C LEU A 28 4.46 3.06 -2.97
N LEU A 29 5.54 2.71 -3.70
CA LEU A 29 6.87 3.29 -3.47
C LEU A 29 6.91 4.82 -3.64
N PRO A 30 6.48 5.40 -4.78
CA PRO A 30 6.46 6.87 -4.92
C PRO A 30 5.52 7.55 -3.92
N LEU A 31 4.42 6.88 -3.54
CA LEU A 31 3.49 7.39 -2.53
C LEU A 31 4.16 7.48 -1.15
N VAL A 32 4.78 6.38 -0.69
CA VAL A 32 5.47 6.32 0.61
C VAL A 32 6.66 7.26 0.64
N ALA A 33 7.42 7.38 -0.46
CA ALA A 33 8.52 8.33 -0.57
C ALA A 33 8.03 9.77 -0.39
N SER A 34 6.92 10.13 -1.05
CA SER A 34 6.32 11.46 -0.93
C SER A 34 5.87 11.76 0.50
N ILE A 35 5.19 10.82 1.15
CA ILE A 35 4.74 10.97 2.54
C ILE A 35 5.92 11.12 3.51
N ALA A 36 6.98 10.32 3.34
CA ALA A 36 8.17 10.38 4.19
C ALA A 36 8.89 11.73 4.08
N VAL A 37 8.99 12.28 2.86
CA VAL A 37 9.58 13.61 2.62
C VAL A 37 8.71 14.70 3.23
N VAL A 38 7.41 14.70 2.98
CA VAL A 38 6.48 15.73 3.50
C VAL A 38 6.41 15.69 5.02
N TYR A 39 6.30 14.50 5.62
CA TYR A 39 6.29 14.32 7.07
C TYR A 39 7.55 14.90 7.71
N LYS A 40 8.73 14.62 7.13
CA LYS A 40 9.98 15.15 7.66
C LYS A 40 10.07 16.66 7.47
N ALA A 41 9.60 17.18 6.34
CA ALA A 41 9.64 18.59 6.02
C ALA A 41 8.77 19.43 6.95
N THR A 42 7.58 18.96 7.31
CA THR A 42 6.68 19.68 8.23
C THR A 42 7.17 19.66 9.68
N LYS A 43 7.97 18.66 10.06
CA LYS A 43 8.46 18.51 11.44
C LYS A 43 9.77 19.24 11.73
N VAL A 44 10.49 19.70 10.71
CA VAL A 44 11.86 20.23 10.84
C VAL A 44 11.87 21.76 10.71
N TYR A 45 12.35 22.44 11.75
CA TYR A 45 12.46 23.91 11.80
C TYR A 45 13.64 24.48 10.96
N ARG A 46 14.69 23.68 10.71
CA ARG A 46 15.82 24.03 9.82
C ARG A 46 16.15 22.88 8.88
N ILE A 47 15.93 23.08 7.59
CA ILE A 47 16.20 22.07 6.56
C ILE A 47 17.70 22.08 6.23
N GLN A 48 18.43 21.08 6.74
CA GLN A 48 19.77 20.73 6.25
C GLN A 48 19.65 19.53 5.31
N ALA A 49 20.01 19.69 4.04
CA ALA A 49 19.70 18.73 2.97
C ALA A 49 20.27 17.31 3.22
N TYR A 50 21.50 17.21 3.73
CA TYR A 50 22.18 15.92 3.95
C TYR A 50 21.57 15.09 5.11
N PRO A 51 21.43 15.62 6.34
CA PRO A 51 20.77 14.88 7.43
C PRO A 51 19.28 14.63 7.15
N PHE A 52 18.60 15.58 6.49
CA PHE A 52 17.21 15.41 6.08
C PHE A 52 17.03 14.21 5.15
N LEU A 53 17.85 14.09 4.11
CA LEU A 53 17.75 12.99 3.15
C LEU A 53 18.03 11.63 3.82
N ARG A 54 19.04 11.56 4.69
CA ARG A 54 19.38 10.34 5.42
C ARG A 54 18.22 9.90 6.33
N GLU A 55 17.64 10.83 7.06
CA GLU A 55 16.54 10.53 7.98
C GLU A 55 15.23 10.18 7.24
N SER A 56 14.94 10.84 6.12
CA SER A 56 13.82 10.48 5.24
C SER A 56 14.02 9.10 4.61
N ALA A 57 15.24 8.75 4.20
CA ALA A 57 15.56 7.43 3.66
C ALA A 57 15.42 6.31 4.70
N VAL A 58 15.84 6.55 5.95
CA VAL A 58 15.62 5.60 7.06
C VAL A 58 14.13 5.42 7.34
N LEU A 59 13.35 6.50 7.36
CA LEU A 59 11.91 6.44 7.58
C LEU A 59 11.23 5.65 6.46
N PHE A 60 11.55 5.96 5.21
CA PHE A 60 11.08 5.25 4.02
C PHE A 60 11.40 3.75 4.11
N GLY A 61 12.66 3.41 4.40
CA GLY A 61 13.09 2.03 4.56
C GLY A 61 12.33 1.29 5.66
N SER A 62 12.08 1.94 6.81
CA SER A 62 11.32 1.34 7.91
C SER A 62 9.87 1.01 7.52
N ILE A 63 9.23 1.89 6.75
CA ILE A 63 7.87 1.67 6.24
C ILE A 63 7.86 0.52 5.23
N LEU A 64 8.86 0.43 4.35
CA LEU A 64 8.95 -0.69 3.40
C LEU A 64 9.08 -2.04 4.11
N VAL A 65 9.93 -2.14 5.13
CA VAL A 65 10.08 -3.36 5.93
C VAL A 65 8.74 -3.74 6.58
N PHE A 66 8.02 -2.75 7.12
CA PHE A 66 6.71 -2.97 7.71
C PHE A 66 5.68 -3.46 6.67
N ILE A 67 5.63 -2.88 5.48
CA ILE A 67 4.73 -3.30 4.40
C ILE A 67 5.00 -4.76 4.01
N VAL A 68 6.27 -5.15 3.87
CA VAL A 68 6.66 -6.53 3.53
C VAL A 68 6.24 -7.49 4.65
N ALA A 69 6.48 -7.13 5.91
CA ALA A 69 6.07 -7.95 7.05
C ALA A 69 4.55 -8.13 7.09
N ALA A 70 3.78 -7.05 6.91
CA ALA A 70 2.33 -7.10 6.84
C ALA A 70 1.83 -7.98 5.68
N ALA A 71 2.44 -7.88 4.49
CA ALA A 71 2.10 -8.71 3.34
C ALA A 71 2.30 -10.20 3.61
N LEU A 72 3.42 -10.58 4.23
CA LEU A 72 3.70 -11.96 4.61
C LEU A 72 2.71 -12.51 5.63
N ILE A 73 2.39 -11.71 6.66
CA ILE A 73 1.40 -12.09 7.67
C ILE A 73 0.03 -12.27 7.02
N LEU A 74 -0.40 -11.32 6.18
CA LEU A 74 -1.69 -11.37 5.52
C LEU A 74 -1.79 -12.58 4.58
N TYR A 75 -0.71 -12.89 3.86
CA TYR A 75 -0.63 -14.09 3.03
C TYR A 75 -0.75 -15.36 3.85
N GLY A 76 -0.06 -15.44 5.00
CA GLY A 76 -0.18 -16.57 5.93
C GLY A 76 -1.61 -16.73 6.48
N VAL A 77 -2.25 -15.63 6.87
CA VAL A 77 -3.65 -15.64 7.31
C VAL A 77 -4.58 -16.10 6.20
N ALA A 78 -4.40 -15.58 4.97
CA ALA A 78 -5.18 -15.98 3.82
C ALA A 78 -5.04 -17.49 3.54
N TRP A 79 -3.83 -18.03 3.61
CA TRP A 79 -3.58 -19.46 3.46
C TRP A 79 -4.31 -20.30 4.52
N VAL A 80 -4.22 -19.90 5.79
CA VAL A 80 -4.92 -20.60 6.89
C VAL A 80 -6.43 -20.58 6.67
N VAL A 81 -6.97 -19.43 6.26
CA VAL A 81 -8.42 -19.26 6.04
C VAL A 81 -8.91 -20.01 4.80
N THR A 82 -8.16 -19.97 3.71
CA THR A 82 -8.57 -20.57 2.43
C THR A 82 -8.33 -22.07 2.38
N GLU A 83 -7.30 -22.58 3.06
CA GLU A 83 -6.86 -23.97 2.89
C GLU A 83 -7.04 -24.80 4.16
N GLN A 84 -6.65 -24.29 5.32
CA GLN A 84 -6.74 -25.08 6.56
C GLN A 84 -8.14 -25.12 7.14
N LEU A 85 -8.84 -23.98 7.19
CA LEU A 85 -10.19 -23.87 7.73
C LEU A 85 -11.21 -24.80 7.03
N PRO A 86 -11.31 -24.86 5.68
CA PRO A 86 -12.24 -25.79 5.02
C PRO A 86 -11.84 -27.27 5.17
N ASN A 87 -10.55 -27.59 5.26
CA ASN A 87 -10.09 -28.96 5.52
C ASN A 87 -10.42 -29.45 6.95
N LEU A 88 -10.38 -28.56 7.94
CA LEU A 88 -10.76 -28.88 9.31
C LEU A 88 -12.29 -29.03 9.47
N VAL A 89 -13.07 -28.16 8.83
CA VAL A 89 -14.54 -28.22 8.85
C VAL A 89 -15.07 -29.47 8.14
N SER A 90 -14.49 -29.84 6.99
CA SER A 90 -14.86 -31.06 6.26
C SER A 90 -14.49 -32.34 7.01
N THR A 91 -13.42 -32.32 7.80
CA THR A 91 -13.01 -33.45 8.65
C THR A 91 -13.95 -33.63 9.85
N SER A 92 -14.51 -32.56 10.40
CA SER A 92 -15.44 -32.59 11.55
C SER A 92 -16.91 -32.86 11.19
N ALA A 93 -17.25 -33.03 9.90
CA ALA A 93 -18.62 -33.25 9.44
C ALA A 93 -19.09 -34.72 9.55
N PHE A 94 -18.40 -35.55 10.35
CA PHE A 94 -18.80 -36.90 10.74
C PHE A 94 -18.90 -37.00 12.26
#